data_AF-A0A6A4FKH3-F1
#
_entry.id   AF-A0A6A4FKH3-F1
#
_cell.length_a   1.000
_cell.length_b   1.000
_cell.length_c   1.000
_cell.angle_alpha   90.00
_cell.angle_beta   90.00
_cell.angle_gamma   90.00
#
_symmetry.space_group_name_H-M   'P 1'
#
loop_
_entity.id
_entity.type
_entity.pdbx_description
1 polymer ?
#
loop_
_entity_poly.entity_id
_entity_poly.type
_entity_poly.pdbx_seq_one_letter_code
_entity_poly.pdbx_strand_id
1 'polypeptide(L)'
;MLPTDTDHNLCHTTDAQSPPADATRESKRRKLKANMGKDLTADQKALVKMYVTREEAEGVVKCCYCDKEITSRNVDRWASHLRGCFKTPEDVKAQIQPHREGAAASAPSAPARSVPQTVESDAQTTDAAAAPSALPVVAPATRLPPTPNPMGNGYNEVFKVHVSKDYMKFNAAHFIAYKGFREKLHGHNYRLAVTITGQVGPDGYVVDFGEIKKISRVICKDLNESFLVPMNSDALKFSFDDTNVHILTEDNAKFSFPKADCSLLPIVHSSAEELAIYISNQLIDAFTLDALLERGVRKLEVSISEATQQFASYERTILA
;
A
#
# COMPACT_ATOMS: atom_id res chain seq x y z
N MET A 1 -70.77 49.74 -0.84
CA MET A 1 -71.95 48.95 -0.38
C MET A 1 -71.46 47.62 0.15
N LEU A 2 -72.35 46.74 0.63
CA LEU A 2 -72.05 45.62 1.52
C LEU A 2 -71.15 44.50 0.93
N PRO A 3 -70.51 43.67 1.79
CA PRO A 3 -69.52 42.64 1.40
C PRO A 3 -70.15 41.24 1.25
N THR A 4 -69.30 40.20 1.16
CA THR A 4 -69.66 38.79 1.37
C THR A 4 -68.61 38.08 2.23
N ASP A 5 -69.07 37.36 3.25
CA ASP A 5 -68.27 36.62 4.23
C ASP A 5 -67.82 35.24 3.74
N THR A 6 -66.86 34.61 4.44
CA THR A 6 -67.00 33.20 4.86
C THR A 6 -66.06 32.87 6.03
N ASP A 7 -66.52 32.02 6.96
CA ASP A 7 -65.79 31.53 8.14
C ASP A 7 -66.31 30.11 8.52
N HIS A 8 -65.63 29.38 9.44
CA HIS A 8 -65.95 28.05 10.00
C HIS A 8 -65.92 26.83 9.02
N ASN A 9 -65.46 25.60 9.34
CA ASN A 9 -65.31 24.89 10.63
C ASN A 9 -64.49 23.56 10.54
N LEU A 10 -64.33 22.86 11.67
CA LEU A 10 -63.62 21.57 11.93
C LEU A 10 -64.21 20.33 11.14
N CYS A 11 -63.60 19.13 10.99
CA CYS A 11 -63.05 18.23 12.03
C CYS A 11 -62.47 16.86 11.49
N HIS A 12 -61.61 16.18 12.28
CA HIS A 12 -61.10 14.77 12.17
C HIS A 12 -60.30 14.37 10.89
N THR A 13 -59.40 13.37 10.87
CA THR A 13 -59.34 12.01 11.49
C THR A 13 -57.96 11.61 12.09
N THR A 14 -57.73 10.31 12.37
CA THR A 14 -56.77 9.76 13.37
C THR A 14 -55.61 8.90 12.85
N ASP A 15 -54.62 8.71 13.74
CA ASP A 15 -53.48 7.75 13.78
C ASP A 15 -53.24 6.70 12.66
N ALA A 16 -51.96 6.57 12.28
CA ALA A 16 -51.34 5.32 11.83
C ALA A 16 -49.87 5.23 12.30
N GLN A 17 -49.56 4.30 13.20
CA GLN A 17 -48.21 4.13 13.76
C GLN A 17 -47.38 3.12 12.96
N SER A 18 -46.07 3.38 12.79
CA SER A 18 -45.11 2.46 12.18
C SER A 18 -44.21 1.80 13.24
N PRO A 19 -43.89 0.49 13.14
CA PRO A 19 -43.12 -0.22 14.16
C PRO A 19 -41.60 0.02 14.06
N PRO A 20 -40.85 -0.05 15.18
CA PRO A 20 -39.39 0.13 15.18
C PRO A 20 -38.62 -1.12 14.76
N ALA A 21 -37.56 -0.94 13.94
CA ALA A 21 -36.75 -2.04 13.42
C ALA A 21 -35.44 -2.27 14.21
N ASP A 22 -35.41 -3.38 14.98
CA ASP A 22 -34.24 -4.14 15.48
C ASP A 22 -32.84 -3.47 15.43
N ALA A 23 -32.49 -2.73 16.50
CA ALA A 23 -31.14 -2.22 16.74
C ALA A 23 -30.14 -3.30 17.26
N THR A 24 -30.55 -4.55 17.48
CA THR A 24 -29.74 -5.57 18.15
C THR A 24 -28.89 -6.41 17.19
N ARG A 25 -29.28 -6.47 15.91
CA ARG A 25 -28.58 -7.28 14.89
C ARG A 25 -27.32 -6.61 14.35
N GLU A 26 -27.25 -5.28 14.32
CA GLU A 26 -26.08 -4.56 13.80
C GLU A 26 -24.90 -4.57 14.78
N SER A 27 -25.17 -4.44 16.08
CA SER A 27 -24.14 -4.45 17.14
C SER A 27 -23.40 -5.80 17.23
N LYS A 28 -24.11 -6.93 17.11
CA LYS A 28 -23.48 -8.26 16.94
C LYS A 28 -22.63 -8.34 15.67
N ARG A 29 -23.07 -7.73 14.56
CA ARG A 29 -22.35 -7.76 13.27
C ARG A 29 -21.06 -6.93 13.28
N ARG A 30 -20.96 -5.90 14.14
CA ARG A 30 -19.72 -5.12 14.36
C ARG A 30 -18.64 -5.89 15.15
N LYS A 31 -19.00 -6.93 15.91
CA LYS A 31 -18.06 -7.68 16.78
C LYS A 31 -17.41 -8.91 16.12
N LEU A 32 -17.68 -9.18 14.84
CA LEU A 32 -17.20 -10.34 14.07
C LEU A 32 -16.43 -9.95 12.78
N LYS A 33 -15.74 -8.79 12.80
CA LYS A 33 -14.85 -8.33 11.72
C LYS A 33 -13.48 -7.82 12.21
N ALA A 34 -12.98 -8.39 13.31
CA ALA A 34 -11.58 -8.27 13.68
C ALA A 34 -10.74 -9.32 12.92
N ASN A 35 -9.51 -8.94 12.54
CA ASN A 35 -8.45 -9.73 11.88
C ASN A 35 -8.82 -10.56 10.64
N MET A 36 -8.19 -10.21 9.51
CA MET A 36 -7.95 -11.10 8.36
C MET A 36 -6.61 -10.72 7.68
N GLY A 37 -5.51 -11.24 8.23
CA GLY A 37 -4.21 -11.48 7.54
C GLY A 37 -3.61 -10.44 6.59
N LYS A 38 -3.70 -9.12 6.86
CA LYS A 38 -3.09 -8.08 5.98
C LYS A 38 -2.35 -6.93 6.66
N ASP A 39 -2.27 -6.90 7.99
CA ASP A 39 -1.54 -5.89 8.79
C ASP A 39 -0.54 -6.60 9.73
N LEU A 40 0.55 -5.93 10.14
CA LEU A 40 1.52 -6.51 11.08
C LEU A 40 0.91 -6.73 12.48
N THR A 41 1.33 -7.78 13.19
CA THR A 41 0.90 -8.03 14.58
C THR A 41 1.43 -6.95 15.54
N ALA A 42 0.91 -6.90 16.77
CA ALA A 42 1.41 -5.98 17.80
C ALA A 42 2.93 -6.17 18.04
N ASP A 43 3.38 -7.42 18.09
CA ASP A 43 4.78 -7.80 18.35
C ASP A 43 5.67 -7.45 17.14
N GLN A 44 5.19 -7.67 15.92
CA GLN A 44 5.87 -7.22 14.71
C GLN A 44 5.98 -5.68 14.66
N LYS A 45 4.94 -4.95 15.08
CA LYS A 45 4.98 -3.48 15.21
C LYS A 45 5.83 -3.01 16.41
N ALA A 46 6.22 -3.89 17.33
CA ALA A 46 7.21 -3.62 18.37
C ALA A 46 8.63 -3.87 17.83
N LEU A 47 8.89 -5.01 17.18
CA LEU A 47 10.17 -5.32 16.53
C LEU A 47 10.58 -4.24 15.51
N VAL A 48 9.65 -3.82 14.65
CA VAL A 48 9.90 -2.73 13.69
C VAL A 48 10.30 -1.41 14.36
N LYS A 49 9.85 -1.13 15.60
CA LYS A 49 10.26 0.06 16.37
C LYS A 49 11.68 -0.05 16.94
N MET A 50 12.23 -1.25 17.11
CA MET A 50 13.59 -1.45 17.59
C MET A 50 14.65 -1.22 16.50
N TYR A 51 14.25 -1.38 15.23
CA TYR A 51 15.12 -1.24 14.06
C TYR A 51 15.01 0.11 13.35
N VAL A 52 14.38 1.10 14.00
CA VAL A 52 14.42 2.50 13.58
C VAL A 52 14.71 3.42 14.77
N THR A 53 15.59 4.40 14.57
CA THR A 53 15.79 5.50 15.51
C THR A 53 14.75 6.59 15.28
N ARG A 54 14.42 7.32 16.36
CA ARG A 54 13.54 8.49 16.36
C ARG A 54 14.29 9.64 17.00
N GLU A 55 14.50 10.72 16.25
CA GLU A 55 15.09 11.94 16.79
C GLU A 55 13.97 12.83 17.33
N GLU A 56 14.00 13.10 18.63
CA GLU A 56 12.88 13.70 19.37
C GLU A 56 12.56 15.15 18.93
N ALA A 57 13.55 15.87 18.40
CA ALA A 57 13.42 17.25 17.94
C ALA A 57 12.61 17.39 16.63
N GLU A 58 12.69 16.41 15.72
CA GLU A 58 12.11 16.55 14.36
C GLU A 58 11.01 15.53 14.06
N GLY A 59 10.95 14.42 14.81
CA GLY A 59 10.04 13.31 14.53
C GLY A 59 10.38 12.54 13.25
N VAL A 60 11.59 12.77 12.71
CA VAL A 60 12.22 11.98 11.65
C VAL A 60 12.51 10.58 12.17
N VAL A 61 12.28 9.58 11.33
CA VAL A 61 12.50 8.16 11.63
C VAL A 61 13.63 7.66 10.74
N LYS A 62 14.76 7.25 11.31
CA LYS A 62 15.94 6.78 10.57
C LYS A 62 16.07 5.26 10.66
N CYS A 63 16.47 4.62 9.56
CA CYS A 63 16.68 3.17 9.52
C CYS A 63 18.01 2.79 10.19
N CYS A 64 17.99 1.99 11.26
CA CYS A 64 19.19 1.59 12.02
C CYS A 64 20.24 0.81 11.21
N TYR A 65 19.93 0.41 9.97
CA TYR A 65 20.83 -0.34 9.10
C TYR A 65 21.44 0.48 7.97
N CYS A 66 20.80 1.56 7.53
CA CYS A 66 21.27 2.34 6.38
C CYS A 66 21.22 3.85 6.55
N ASP A 67 20.80 4.33 7.73
CA ASP A 67 20.71 5.74 8.14
C ASP A 67 19.77 6.59 7.27
N LYS A 68 19.09 5.97 6.28
CA LYS A 68 18.12 6.64 5.41
C LYS A 68 16.88 7.02 6.21
N GLU A 69 16.47 8.26 6.02
CA GLU A 69 15.28 8.84 6.61
C GLU A 69 14.00 8.29 5.98
N ILE A 70 13.01 8.04 6.83
CA ILE A 70 11.71 7.50 6.49
C ILE A 70 10.67 8.55 6.93
N THR A 71 10.27 9.41 5.98
CA THR A 71 9.43 10.59 6.23
C THR A 71 8.00 10.29 6.72
N SER A 72 7.55 9.04 6.63
CA SER A 72 6.24 8.61 7.13
C SER A 72 6.28 8.24 8.61
N ARG A 73 5.27 8.67 9.38
CA ARG A 73 5.09 8.26 10.78
C ARG A 73 4.42 6.88 10.94
N ASN A 74 4.16 6.15 9.84
CA ASN A 74 3.46 4.88 9.84
C ASN A 74 4.42 3.67 9.99
N VAL A 75 4.23 2.88 11.06
CA VAL A 75 5.02 1.67 11.35
C VAL A 75 5.04 0.67 10.18
N ASP A 76 3.91 0.52 9.47
CA ASP A 76 3.82 -0.40 8.34
C ASP A 76 4.66 0.08 7.13
N ARG A 77 4.91 1.40 6.98
CA ARG A 77 5.89 1.94 6.01
C ARG A 77 7.33 1.71 6.48
N TRP A 78 7.65 1.87 7.76
CA TRP A 78 9.00 1.55 8.28
C TRP A 78 9.35 0.09 8.05
N ALA A 79 8.41 -0.82 8.30
CA ALA A 79 8.57 -2.24 8.02
C ALA A 79 8.80 -2.52 6.52
N SER A 80 8.14 -1.77 5.63
CA SER A 80 8.37 -1.89 4.19
C SER A 80 9.77 -1.40 3.79
N HIS A 81 10.23 -0.29 4.36
CA HIS A 81 11.60 0.16 4.19
C HIS A 81 12.61 -0.89 4.70
N LEU A 82 12.43 -1.42 5.90
CA LEU A 82 13.34 -2.42 6.49
C LEU A 82 13.42 -3.71 5.65
N ARG A 83 12.29 -4.18 5.10
CA ARG A 83 12.27 -5.32 4.16
C ARG A 83 12.99 -5.01 2.84
N GLY A 84 12.80 -3.82 2.28
CA GLY A 84 13.48 -3.36 1.05
C GLY A 84 14.92 -2.90 1.24
N CYS A 85 15.41 -2.76 2.48
CA CYS A 85 16.75 -2.28 2.76
C CYS A 85 17.78 -3.41 2.63
N PHE A 86 18.75 -3.23 1.72
CA PHE A 86 19.82 -4.19 1.47
C PHE A 86 20.72 -4.42 2.70
N LYS A 87 20.87 -3.42 3.59
CA LYS A 87 21.68 -3.53 4.81
C LYS A 87 20.94 -4.18 6.01
N THR A 88 19.63 -4.40 5.93
CA THR A 88 18.88 -5.09 6.99
C THR A 88 19.13 -6.62 6.89
N PRO A 89 19.48 -7.30 8.00
CA PRO A 89 19.63 -8.76 8.02
C PRO A 89 18.35 -9.54 7.66
N GLU A 90 18.49 -10.70 7.01
CA GLU A 90 17.36 -11.49 6.52
C GLU A 90 16.50 -12.10 7.65
N ASP A 91 17.11 -12.44 8.80
CA ASP A 91 16.39 -12.90 9.98
C ASP A 91 15.47 -11.80 10.55
N VAL A 92 15.90 -10.54 10.49
CA VAL A 92 15.08 -9.39 10.86
C VAL A 92 13.97 -9.16 9.84
N LYS A 93 14.26 -9.28 8.53
CA LYS A 93 13.24 -9.15 7.47
C LYS A 93 12.14 -10.22 7.58
N ALA A 94 12.50 -11.45 7.92
CA ALA A 94 11.56 -12.56 8.13
C ALA A 94 10.63 -12.31 9.32
N GLN A 95 11.17 -11.81 10.45
CA GLN A 95 10.37 -11.50 11.64
C GLN A 95 9.31 -10.41 11.38
N ILE A 96 9.63 -9.41 10.54
CA ILE A 96 8.74 -8.27 10.22
C ILE A 96 7.86 -8.50 8.97
N GLN A 97 7.70 -9.75 8.53
CA GLN A 97 6.93 -10.11 7.33
C GLN A 97 5.43 -10.25 7.65
N PRO A 98 4.50 -9.58 6.91
CA PRO A 98 3.08 -9.57 7.27
C PRO A 98 2.45 -10.96 7.36
N HIS A 99 1.76 -11.24 8.46
CA HIS A 99 1.27 -12.58 8.76
C HIS A 99 0.20 -13.06 7.76
N ARG A 100 0.56 -14.08 6.96
CA ARG A 100 -0.37 -14.91 6.19
C ARG A 100 -0.70 -16.17 6.99
N GLU A 101 -1.93 -16.27 7.49
CA GLU A 101 -2.47 -17.55 7.95
C GLU A 101 -2.66 -18.45 6.71
N GLY A 102 -1.71 -19.38 6.48
CA GLY A 102 -1.66 -20.14 5.22
C GLY A 102 -0.38 -20.94 4.98
N ALA A 103 0.31 -21.36 6.04
CA ALA A 103 1.43 -22.30 5.97
C ALA A 103 1.28 -23.34 7.10
N ALA A 104 1.57 -24.61 6.80
CA ALA A 104 1.32 -25.70 7.75
C ALA A 104 2.28 -25.67 8.95
N ALA A 105 1.74 -25.81 10.15
CA ALA A 105 2.54 -25.93 11.37
C ALA A 105 3.19 -27.32 11.45
N SER A 106 4.52 -27.39 11.40
CA SER A 106 5.28 -28.56 11.83
C SER A 106 5.34 -28.61 13.35
N ALA A 107 4.97 -29.76 13.94
CA ALA A 107 4.94 -29.94 15.38
C ALA A 107 6.37 -30.16 15.96
N PRO A 108 6.69 -29.62 17.14
CA PRO A 108 7.96 -29.89 17.82
C PRO A 108 7.94 -31.26 18.51
N SER A 109 8.99 -32.06 18.32
CA SER A 109 9.23 -33.28 19.08
C SER A 109 10.10 -33.03 20.33
N ALA A 110 9.77 -33.69 21.43
CA ALA A 110 10.55 -33.63 22.67
C ALA A 110 11.75 -34.61 22.64
N PRO A 111 12.84 -34.32 23.38
CA PRO A 111 14.08 -35.11 23.29
C PRO A 111 14.09 -36.37 24.17
N ALA A 112 14.82 -37.40 23.72
CA ALA A 112 15.16 -38.60 24.50
C ALA A 112 16.68 -38.76 24.61
N ARG A 113 17.16 -39.48 25.64
CA ARG A 113 18.56 -39.42 26.12
C ARG A 113 19.23 -40.81 26.07
N SER A 114 20.42 -40.87 25.46
CA SER A 114 21.57 -41.76 25.78
C SER A 114 21.38 -43.26 26.14
N VAL A 115 21.84 -44.18 25.24
CA VAL A 115 23.06 -45.05 25.37
C VAL A 115 23.23 -45.96 26.63
N PRO A 116 23.84 -47.20 26.62
CA PRO A 116 24.48 -48.03 25.54
C PRO A 116 24.13 -49.57 25.47
N GLN A 117 24.55 -50.24 24.37
CA GLN A 117 25.11 -51.63 24.27
C GLN A 117 24.26 -52.88 24.70
N THR A 118 24.57 -54.16 24.38
CA THR A 118 25.83 -54.85 23.94
C THR A 118 25.54 -56.19 23.18
N VAL A 119 26.34 -56.54 22.14
CA VAL A 119 26.65 -57.89 21.54
C VAL A 119 25.50 -58.91 21.21
N GLU A 120 25.62 -59.99 20.42
CA GLU A 120 26.73 -60.88 19.93
C GLU A 120 26.67 -61.22 18.41
N SER A 121 27.55 -62.15 17.99
CA SER A 121 27.97 -62.63 16.66
C SER A 121 27.04 -63.71 16.02
N ASP A 122 27.28 -64.35 14.85
CA ASP A 122 28.42 -64.36 13.91
C ASP A 122 28.01 -64.70 12.43
N ALA A 123 28.99 -64.80 11.52
CA ALA A 123 28.90 -65.09 10.07
C ALA A 123 28.22 -66.45 9.72
N GLN A 124 27.77 -66.76 8.49
CA GLN A 124 28.25 -66.44 7.11
C GLN A 124 27.03 -66.27 6.13
N THR A 125 27.01 -66.39 4.78
CA THR A 125 27.91 -66.96 3.74
C THR A 125 27.59 -66.47 2.32
N THR A 126 28.57 -66.54 1.39
CA THR A 126 28.50 -66.65 -0.10
C THR A 126 27.72 -65.66 -1.00
N ASP A 127 28.47 -65.14 -1.98
CA ASP A 127 28.16 -64.88 -3.40
C ASP A 127 27.47 -63.59 -3.93
N ALA A 128 28.30 -62.90 -4.72
CA ALA A 128 28.05 -62.33 -6.06
C ALA A 128 27.24 -61.04 -6.29
N ALA A 129 27.96 -60.09 -6.91
CA ALA A 129 27.56 -59.18 -7.99
C ALA A 129 27.22 -57.70 -7.69
N ALA A 130 27.42 -56.89 -8.75
CA ALA A 130 27.16 -55.46 -8.92
C ALA A 130 27.99 -54.46 -8.09
N ALA A 131 28.58 -53.49 -8.80
CA ALA A 131 29.17 -52.30 -8.19
C ALA A 131 28.06 -51.26 -7.86
N PRO A 132 28.22 -50.45 -6.80
CA PRO A 132 27.23 -49.43 -6.45
C PRO A 132 27.23 -48.30 -7.48
N SER A 133 26.10 -48.12 -8.17
CA SER A 133 25.88 -46.95 -9.03
C SER A 133 25.76 -45.68 -8.18
N ALA A 134 26.25 -44.55 -8.70
CA ALA A 134 26.22 -43.28 -7.99
C ALA A 134 24.78 -42.79 -7.76
N LEU A 135 24.48 -42.35 -6.54
CA LEU A 135 23.20 -41.73 -6.21
C LEU A 135 23.06 -40.40 -6.96
N PRO A 136 21.92 -40.11 -7.61
CA PRO A 136 21.73 -38.85 -8.32
C PRO A 136 21.64 -37.68 -7.33
N VAL A 137 22.47 -36.66 -7.53
CA VAL A 137 22.31 -35.37 -6.84
C VAL A 137 20.97 -34.77 -7.29
N VAL A 138 20.06 -34.55 -6.36
CA VAL A 138 18.77 -33.89 -6.64
C VAL A 138 19.06 -32.43 -6.98
N ALA A 139 19.01 -32.11 -8.28
CA ALA A 139 19.13 -30.74 -8.75
C ALA A 139 17.99 -29.86 -8.18
N PRO A 140 18.25 -28.57 -7.89
CA PRO A 140 17.20 -27.66 -7.45
C PRO A 140 16.12 -27.58 -8.54
N ALA A 141 14.85 -27.73 -8.14
CA ALA A 141 13.74 -27.74 -9.06
C ALA A 141 13.65 -26.40 -9.81
N THR A 142 14.03 -26.40 -11.08
CA THR A 142 13.86 -25.25 -11.97
C THR A 142 12.37 -24.92 -12.08
N ARG A 143 11.99 -23.76 -11.53
CA ARG A 143 10.62 -23.23 -11.58
C ARG A 143 10.22 -23.12 -13.05
N LEU A 144 9.39 -24.06 -13.51
CA LEU A 144 8.90 -24.09 -14.89
C LEU A 144 8.27 -22.73 -15.23
N PRO A 145 8.47 -22.21 -16.46
CA PRO A 145 7.79 -20.98 -16.87
C PRO A 145 6.26 -21.19 -16.74
N PRO A 146 5.51 -20.17 -16.31
CA PRO A 146 4.07 -20.30 -16.15
C PRO A 146 3.43 -20.73 -17.47
N THR A 147 2.68 -21.82 -17.45
CA THR A 147 1.99 -22.34 -18.64
C THR A 147 1.09 -21.25 -19.23
N PRO A 148 1.15 -20.98 -20.54
CA PRO A 148 0.32 -19.95 -21.16
C PRO A 148 -1.16 -20.24 -20.90
N ASN A 149 -1.92 -19.20 -20.56
CA ASN A 149 -3.34 -19.30 -20.29
C ASN A 149 -4.05 -19.90 -21.52
N PRO A 150 -4.79 -21.02 -21.42
CA PRO A 150 -5.31 -21.78 -22.58
C PRO A 150 -6.39 -21.05 -23.41
N MET A 151 -6.72 -19.80 -23.09
CA MET A 151 -7.53 -18.91 -23.93
C MET A 151 -6.71 -18.09 -24.94
N GLY A 152 -5.38 -17.99 -24.79
CA GLY A 152 -4.53 -17.14 -25.61
C GLY A 152 -4.12 -17.80 -26.93
N ASN A 153 -4.47 -17.19 -28.06
CA ASN A 153 -4.36 -17.78 -29.40
C ASN A 153 -2.99 -17.51 -30.07
N GLY A 154 -1.92 -17.40 -29.28
CA GLY A 154 -0.54 -17.26 -29.77
C GLY A 154 -0.10 -15.84 -30.16
N TYR A 155 -0.92 -14.82 -29.89
CA TYR A 155 -0.55 -13.41 -30.09
C TYR A 155 0.11 -12.80 -28.84
N ASN A 156 0.74 -11.62 -29.00
CA ASN A 156 1.19 -10.79 -27.88
C ASN A 156 -0.02 -10.12 -27.18
N GLU A 157 -0.87 -10.92 -26.57
CA GLU A 157 -2.09 -10.48 -25.89
C GLU A 157 -1.75 -9.73 -24.60
N VAL A 158 -2.27 -8.50 -24.47
CA VAL A 158 -2.12 -7.66 -23.28
C VAL A 158 -3.49 -7.18 -22.81
N PHE A 159 -3.75 -7.31 -21.52
CA PHE A 159 -5.01 -7.00 -20.88
C PHE A 159 -4.84 -5.75 -20.01
N LYS A 160 -5.77 -4.78 -20.14
CA LYS A 160 -5.83 -3.57 -19.30
C LYS A 160 -6.81 -3.78 -18.17
N VAL A 161 -6.31 -3.83 -16.93
CA VAL A 161 -7.12 -3.76 -15.71
C VAL A 161 -7.14 -2.32 -15.20
N HIS A 162 -8.32 -1.78 -14.91
CA HIS A 162 -8.50 -0.39 -14.48
C HIS A 162 -9.32 -0.32 -13.19
N VAL A 163 -8.88 0.53 -12.26
CA VAL A 163 -9.55 0.76 -10.97
C VAL A 163 -9.70 2.25 -10.70
N SER A 164 -10.95 2.69 -10.64
CA SER A 164 -11.37 3.96 -10.04
C SER A 164 -12.58 3.70 -9.14
N LYS A 165 -12.57 4.27 -7.93
CA LYS A 165 -13.59 4.12 -6.86
C LYS A 165 -13.60 5.34 -5.95
N ASP A 166 -14.74 5.66 -5.35
CA ASP A 166 -14.94 6.91 -4.57
C ASP A 166 -14.16 7.01 -3.24
N TYR A 167 -13.45 5.96 -2.84
CA TYR A 167 -12.47 5.97 -1.76
C TYR A 167 -11.00 6.02 -2.23
N MET A 168 -10.76 6.05 -3.55
CA MET A 168 -9.46 6.36 -4.15
C MET A 168 -9.44 7.85 -4.45
N LYS A 169 -9.48 8.63 -3.37
CA LYS A 169 -9.47 10.09 -3.40
C LYS A 169 -8.75 10.64 -2.16
N PHE A 170 -8.21 11.84 -2.27
CA PHE A 170 -7.64 12.58 -1.15
C PHE A 170 -8.04 14.05 -1.25
N ASN A 171 -8.48 14.62 -0.14
CA ASN A 171 -8.81 16.04 -0.06
C ASN A 171 -7.57 16.78 0.45
N ALA A 172 -7.00 17.69 -0.33
CA ALA A 172 -5.75 18.37 0.04
C ALA A 172 -5.70 19.83 -0.43
N ALA A 173 -4.95 20.64 0.32
CA ALA A 173 -4.69 22.04 0.00
C ALA A 173 -3.35 22.20 -0.73
N HIS A 174 -3.24 23.16 -1.65
CA HIS A 174 -1.99 23.46 -2.37
C HIS A 174 -2.01 24.89 -2.94
N PHE A 175 -0.91 25.28 -3.57
CA PHE A 175 -0.87 26.27 -4.63
C PHE A 175 0.30 25.99 -5.56
N ILE A 176 0.10 26.17 -6.86
CA ILE A 176 1.15 26.19 -7.87
C ILE A 176 1.97 27.49 -7.75
N ALA A 177 3.30 27.31 -7.75
CA ALA A 177 4.26 28.38 -7.93
C ALA A 177 5.39 27.89 -8.86
N TYR A 178 5.77 28.73 -9.82
CA TYR A 178 6.91 28.54 -10.72
C TYR A 178 7.49 29.93 -11.05
N LYS A 179 8.59 30.00 -11.81
CA LYS A 179 9.27 31.28 -12.06
C LYS A 179 8.34 32.39 -12.59
N GLY A 180 8.19 33.45 -11.80
CA GLY A 180 7.33 34.59 -12.12
C GLY A 180 5.82 34.37 -11.94
N PHE A 181 5.36 33.24 -11.37
CA PHE A 181 3.94 32.94 -11.15
C PHE A 181 3.69 32.28 -9.79
N ARG A 182 2.60 32.70 -9.12
CA ARG A 182 2.12 32.10 -7.87
C ARG A 182 0.61 32.30 -7.76
N GLU A 183 -0.16 31.22 -7.80
CA GLU A 183 -1.62 31.29 -7.61
C GLU A 183 -2.01 31.37 -6.12
N LYS A 184 -3.29 31.60 -5.81
CA LYS A 184 -3.74 31.67 -4.41
C LYS A 184 -3.88 30.28 -3.78
N LEU A 185 -3.58 30.19 -2.48
CA LEU A 185 -3.83 29.00 -1.66
C LEU A 185 -5.30 28.57 -1.80
N HIS A 186 -5.51 27.32 -2.21
CA HIS A 186 -6.81 26.68 -2.28
C HIS A 186 -6.65 25.16 -2.12
N GLY A 187 -7.56 24.34 -2.65
CA GLY A 187 -7.44 22.88 -2.56
C GLY A 187 -8.50 22.12 -3.35
N HIS A 188 -8.25 20.82 -3.54
CA HIS A 188 -9.05 19.94 -4.39
C HIS A 188 -9.48 18.65 -3.68
N ASN A 189 -10.55 18.04 -4.20
CA ASN A 189 -10.99 16.69 -3.85
C ASN A 189 -10.39 15.69 -4.86
N TYR A 190 -9.06 15.57 -4.87
CA TYR A 190 -8.31 14.80 -5.86
C TYR A 190 -8.83 13.36 -5.97
N ARG A 191 -9.11 12.89 -7.19
CA ARG A 191 -9.46 11.48 -7.47
C ARG A 191 -8.29 10.76 -8.15
N LEU A 192 -7.97 9.57 -7.64
CA LEU A 192 -6.98 8.66 -8.20
C LEU A 192 -7.67 7.55 -9.00
N ALA A 193 -7.20 7.30 -10.22
CA ALA A 193 -7.44 6.07 -10.95
C ALA A 193 -6.11 5.37 -11.28
N VAL A 194 -6.12 4.04 -11.23
CA VAL A 194 -4.95 3.21 -11.54
C VAL A 194 -5.28 2.21 -12.63
N THR A 195 -4.46 2.20 -13.66
CA THR A 195 -4.45 1.23 -14.75
C THR A 195 -3.19 0.39 -14.66
N ILE A 196 -3.31 -0.92 -14.84
CA ILE A 196 -2.18 -1.81 -15.08
C ILE A 196 -2.43 -2.55 -16.41
N THR A 197 -1.38 -2.71 -17.23
CA THR A 197 -1.44 -3.49 -18.47
C THR A 197 -0.36 -4.56 -18.46
N GLY A 198 -0.75 -5.80 -18.78
CA GLY A 198 0.13 -6.96 -18.73
C GLY A 198 -0.54 -8.21 -19.29
N GLN A 199 0.14 -9.35 -19.16
CA GLN A 199 -0.40 -10.66 -19.50
C GLN A 199 -1.33 -11.16 -18.37
N VAL A 200 -2.24 -12.09 -18.69
CA VAL A 200 -3.04 -12.80 -17.68
C VAL A 200 -2.28 -14.03 -17.22
N GLY A 201 -1.99 -14.10 -15.91
CA GLY A 201 -1.31 -15.22 -15.29
C GLY A 201 -2.16 -16.50 -15.19
N PRO A 202 -1.58 -17.61 -14.73
CA PRO A 202 -2.28 -18.89 -14.56
C PRO A 202 -3.37 -18.87 -13.48
N ASP A 203 -3.45 -17.80 -12.69
CA ASP A 203 -4.52 -17.50 -11.73
C ASP A 203 -5.73 -16.79 -12.36
N GLY A 204 -5.67 -16.45 -13.65
CA GLY A 204 -6.73 -15.73 -14.36
C GLY A 204 -6.71 -14.20 -14.19
N TYR A 205 -5.66 -13.62 -13.60
CA TYR A 205 -5.53 -12.18 -13.41
C TYR A 205 -4.22 -11.60 -13.97
N VAL A 206 -4.25 -10.30 -14.31
CA VAL A 206 -3.03 -9.49 -14.51
C VAL A 206 -2.47 -9.11 -13.14
N VAL A 207 -3.30 -8.47 -12.30
CA VAL A 207 -3.08 -8.14 -10.89
C VAL A 207 -4.43 -8.22 -10.19
N ASP A 208 -4.50 -8.65 -8.92
CA ASP A 208 -5.75 -8.63 -8.16
C ASP A 208 -6.21 -7.17 -7.96
N PHE A 209 -7.44 -6.87 -8.39
CA PHE A 209 -8.09 -5.60 -8.11
C PHE A 209 -8.10 -5.25 -6.61
N GLY A 210 -8.15 -6.24 -5.71
CA GLY A 210 -8.07 -6.09 -4.27
C GLY A 210 -6.74 -5.50 -3.78
N GLU A 211 -5.62 -5.82 -4.43
CA GLU A 211 -4.29 -5.27 -4.12
C GLU A 211 -4.17 -3.83 -4.60
N ILE A 212 -4.57 -3.55 -5.84
CA ILE A 212 -4.66 -2.18 -6.38
C ILE A 212 -5.49 -1.28 -5.44
N LYS A 213 -6.65 -1.78 -4.99
CA LYS A 213 -7.53 -1.07 -4.04
C LYS A 213 -6.90 -0.89 -2.64
N LYS A 214 -6.12 -1.85 -2.14
CA LYS A 214 -5.43 -1.73 -0.83
C LYS A 214 -4.37 -0.63 -0.91
N ILE A 215 -3.46 -0.74 -1.88
CA ILE A 215 -2.30 0.15 -2.02
C ILE A 215 -2.78 1.58 -2.31
N SER A 216 -3.67 1.75 -3.30
CA SER A 216 -4.22 3.06 -3.65
C SER A 216 -4.89 3.76 -2.45
N ARG A 217 -5.63 3.02 -1.61
CA ARG A 217 -6.25 3.58 -0.41
C ARG A 217 -5.22 4.05 0.62
N VAL A 218 -4.11 3.34 0.80
CA VAL A 218 -3.04 3.77 1.71
C VAL A 218 -2.39 5.04 1.18
N ILE A 219 -2.04 5.10 -0.11
CA ILE A 219 -1.43 6.28 -0.73
C ILE A 219 -2.36 7.50 -0.65
N CYS A 220 -3.64 7.34 -0.97
CA CYS A 220 -4.62 8.42 -0.81
C CYS A 220 -4.78 8.84 0.66
N LYS A 221 -4.83 7.90 1.61
CA LYS A 221 -4.94 8.25 3.04
C LYS A 221 -3.72 9.04 3.52
N ASP A 222 -2.52 8.66 3.09
CA ASP A 222 -1.27 9.33 3.46
C ASP A 222 -1.15 10.77 2.90
N LEU A 223 -2.03 11.18 1.96
CA LEU A 223 -2.09 12.54 1.38
C LEU A 223 -3.33 13.36 1.84
N ASN A 224 -4.35 12.69 2.38
CA ASN A 224 -5.64 13.28 2.69
C ASN A 224 -5.59 14.17 3.94
N GLU A 225 -6.34 15.28 3.92
CA GLU A 225 -6.41 16.29 4.99
C GLU A 225 -5.04 16.94 5.28
N SER A 226 -4.27 17.20 4.22
CA SER A 226 -2.96 17.87 4.30
C SER A 226 -2.77 19.01 3.28
N PHE A 227 -1.82 19.90 3.54
CA PHE A 227 -1.23 20.81 2.57
C PHE A 227 -0.06 20.13 1.84
N LEU A 228 -0.05 20.20 0.50
CA LEU A 228 0.97 19.57 -0.34
C LEU A 228 2.18 20.49 -0.50
N VAL A 229 3.33 20.10 0.09
CA VAL A 229 4.58 20.87 0.02
C VAL A 229 5.50 20.27 -1.07
N PRO A 230 5.71 20.94 -2.21
CA PRO A 230 6.63 20.48 -3.25
C PRO A 230 8.09 20.80 -2.86
N MET A 231 8.73 19.86 -2.15
CA MET A 231 10.05 20.06 -1.53
C MET A 231 11.19 20.31 -2.52
N ASN A 232 11.02 19.97 -3.80
CA ASN A 232 12.02 20.18 -4.85
C ASN A 232 11.75 21.45 -5.68
N SER A 233 10.79 22.30 -5.28
CA SER A 233 10.42 23.53 -6.00
C SER A 233 11.59 24.51 -6.09
N ASP A 234 11.81 25.08 -7.29
CA ASP A 234 12.82 26.11 -7.52
C ASP A 234 12.29 27.54 -7.27
N ALA A 235 10.97 27.72 -7.20
CA ALA A 235 10.27 28.99 -6.99
C ALA A 235 9.87 29.24 -5.52
N LEU A 236 10.02 28.25 -4.64
CA LEU A 236 9.70 28.33 -3.22
C LEU A 236 10.94 28.14 -2.35
N LYS A 237 11.00 28.89 -1.24
CA LYS A 237 12.03 28.71 -0.20
C LYS A 237 11.36 28.19 1.06
N PHE A 238 11.86 27.06 1.54
CA PHE A 238 11.35 26.38 2.74
C PHE A 238 12.30 26.60 3.93
N SER A 239 11.72 26.77 5.11
CA SER A 239 12.44 26.68 6.38
C SER A 239 11.53 26.09 7.45
N PHE A 240 12.12 25.48 8.48
CA PHE A 240 11.39 24.76 9.53
C PHE A 240 11.78 25.31 10.90
N ASP A 241 10.81 25.42 11.81
CA ASP A 241 11.07 25.47 13.26
C ASP A 241 10.64 24.12 13.89
N ASP A 242 10.51 24.01 15.20
CA ASP A 242 10.08 22.77 15.86
C ASP A 242 8.68 22.30 15.40
N THR A 243 7.76 23.25 15.21
CA THR A 243 6.32 23.04 15.01
C THR A 243 5.86 23.13 13.55
N ASN A 244 6.46 24.02 12.76
CA ASN A 244 5.88 24.50 11.50
C ASN A 244 6.82 24.33 10.29
N VAL A 245 6.19 24.28 9.12
CA VAL A 245 6.78 24.50 7.80
C VAL A 245 6.51 25.96 7.41
N HIS A 246 7.56 26.71 7.09
CA HIS A 246 7.46 28.07 6.56
C HIS A 246 7.81 28.09 5.09
N ILE A 247 7.06 28.88 4.31
CA ILE A 247 7.22 29.00 2.85
C ILE A 247 7.32 30.49 2.50
N LEU A 248 8.40 30.85 1.81
CA LEU A 248 8.62 32.18 1.22
C LEU A 248 8.61 32.05 -0.31
N THR A 249 7.77 32.85 -0.98
CA THR A 249 7.57 32.87 -2.43
C THR A 249 8.34 34.01 -3.11
N GLU A 250 8.47 33.96 -4.45
CA GLU A 250 9.18 35.00 -5.21
C GLU A 250 8.55 36.41 -5.09
N ASP A 251 7.23 36.50 -4.86
CA ASP A 251 6.50 37.74 -4.59
C ASP A 251 6.59 38.20 -3.11
N ASN A 252 7.45 37.57 -2.31
CA ASN A 252 7.67 37.81 -0.87
C ASN A 252 6.47 37.52 0.04
N ALA A 253 5.41 36.88 -0.46
CA ALA A 253 4.36 36.34 0.40
C ALA A 253 4.92 35.23 1.31
N LYS A 254 4.30 35.06 2.48
CA LYS A 254 4.75 34.14 3.52
C LYS A 254 3.60 33.26 3.98
N PHE A 255 3.85 31.97 4.07
CA PHE A 255 2.92 30.98 4.62
C PHE A 255 3.60 30.22 5.75
N SER A 256 2.83 29.81 6.76
CA SER A 256 3.29 29.00 7.87
C SER A 256 2.20 28.00 8.23
N PHE A 257 2.53 26.72 8.25
CA PHE A 257 1.61 25.61 8.49
C PHE A 257 2.21 24.64 9.51
N PRO A 258 1.42 24.00 10.38
CA PRO A 258 1.94 22.95 11.26
C PRO A 258 2.54 21.79 10.47
N LYS A 259 3.69 21.26 10.90
CA LYS A 259 4.33 20.07 10.29
C LYS A 259 3.41 18.86 10.22
N ALA A 260 2.46 18.75 11.17
CA ALA A 260 1.49 17.66 11.21
C ALA A 260 0.45 17.74 10.07
N ASP A 261 0.24 18.93 9.51
CA ASP A 261 -0.77 19.23 8.51
C ASP A 261 -0.17 19.25 7.09
N CYS A 262 1.13 18.94 6.93
CA CYS A 262 1.87 19.04 5.68
C CYS A 262 2.33 17.67 5.15
N SER A 263 2.00 17.39 3.88
CA SER A 263 2.63 16.33 3.10
C SER A 263 3.89 16.88 2.42
N LEU A 264 5.08 16.52 2.93
CA LEU A 264 6.36 16.86 2.31
C LEU A 264 6.64 15.92 1.14
N LEU A 265 6.48 16.40 -0.09
CA LEU A 265 6.56 15.59 -1.32
C LEU A 265 7.82 15.91 -2.14
N PRO A 266 8.56 14.91 -2.65
CA PRO A 266 9.76 15.10 -3.47
C PRO A 266 9.40 15.43 -4.93
N ILE A 267 8.65 16.52 -5.13
CA ILE A 267 8.16 17.04 -6.41
C ILE A 267 8.49 18.54 -6.51
N VAL A 268 8.58 19.06 -7.74
CA VAL A 268 8.93 20.47 -8.04
C VAL A 268 7.68 21.36 -8.00
N HIS A 269 6.56 20.85 -8.51
CA HIS A 269 5.25 21.51 -8.47
C HIS A 269 4.19 20.58 -7.86
N SER A 270 3.21 21.16 -7.19
CA SER A 270 2.06 20.43 -6.62
C SER A 270 0.93 20.18 -7.62
N SER A 271 1.27 19.86 -8.89
CA SER A 271 0.31 19.68 -9.99
C SER A 271 -0.12 18.22 -10.17
N ALA A 272 -1.24 18.00 -10.86
CA ALA A 272 -1.75 16.67 -11.17
C ALA A 272 -0.72 15.76 -11.89
N GLU A 273 0.13 16.30 -12.76
CA GLU A 273 1.17 15.55 -13.49
C GLU A 273 2.24 15.00 -12.54
N GLU A 274 2.81 15.86 -11.68
CA GLU A 274 3.85 15.43 -10.75
C GLU A 274 3.29 14.58 -9.61
N LEU A 275 2.05 14.82 -9.19
CA LEU A 275 1.32 13.92 -8.28
C LEU A 275 1.09 12.54 -8.92
N ALA A 276 0.82 12.46 -10.22
CA ALA A 276 0.70 11.17 -10.93
C ALA A 276 2.05 10.43 -11.03
N ILE A 277 3.16 11.15 -11.24
CA ILE A 277 4.52 10.59 -11.21
C ILE A 277 4.87 10.07 -9.80
N TYR A 278 4.66 10.88 -8.77
CA TYR A 278 4.90 10.51 -7.37
C TYR A 278 4.06 9.30 -6.94
N ILE A 279 2.76 9.27 -7.28
CA ILE A 279 1.88 8.15 -6.93
C ILE A 279 2.25 6.89 -7.74
N SER A 280 2.74 7.02 -8.98
CA SER A 280 3.29 5.90 -9.76
C SER A 280 4.55 5.30 -9.11
N ASN A 281 5.46 6.12 -8.60
CA ASN A 281 6.58 5.64 -7.76
C ASN A 281 6.06 4.91 -6.52
N GLN A 282 5.12 5.51 -5.78
CA GLN A 282 4.57 4.91 -4.56
C GLN A 282 3.80 3.60 -4.79
N LEU A 283 3.19 3.42 -5.97
CA LEU A 283 2.58 2.16 -6.39
C LEU A 283 3.64 1.09 -6.68
N ILE A 284 4.71 1.42 -7.39
CA ILE A 284 5.81 0.49 -7.69
C ILE A 284 6.55 0.08 -6.41
N ASP A 285 6.83 1.01 -5.49
CA ASP A 285 7.43 0.68 -4.18
C ASP A 285 6.56 -0.28 -3.34
N ALA A 286 5.23 -0.18 -3.47
CA ALA A 286 4.28 -0.96 -2.70
C ALA A 286 3.92 -2.32 -3.32
N PHE A 287 4.02 -2.46 -4.65
CA PHE A 287 3.94 -3.75 -5.35
C PHE A 287 5.29 -4.49 -5.41
N THR A 288 6.39 -3.75 -5.40
CA THR A 288 7.73 -4.07 -5.94
C THR A 288 7.77 -4.21 -7.46
N LEU A 289 8.89 -3.78 -8.07
CA LEU A 289 9.11 -3.89 -9.52
C LEU A 289 9.18 -5.37 -9.95
N ASP A 290 9.90 -6.20 -9.19
CA ASP A 290 10.10 -7.62 -9.49
C ASP A 290 8.79 -8.40 -9.50
N ALA A 291 7.86 -8.11 -8.57
CA ALA A 291 6.57 -8.76 -8.54
C ALA A 291 5.67 -8.33 -9.71
N LEU A 292 5.77 -7.08 -10.18
CA LEU A 292 5.10 -6.63 -11.40
C LEU A 292 5.68 -7.35 -12.63
N LEU A 293 7.01 -7.53 -12.70
CA LEU A 293 7.68 -8.26 -13.78
C LEU A 293 7.33 -9.75 -13.78
N GLU A 294 7.37 -10.44 -12.63
CA GLU A 294 6.91 -11.84 -12.48
C GLU A 294 5.44 -12.03 -12.89
N ARG A 295 4.60 -11.01 -12.69
CA ARG A 295 3.19 -11.02 -13.11
C ARG A 295 2.97 -10.72 -14.59
N GLY A 296 4.04 -10.50 -15.37
CA GLY A 296 3.91 -10.19 -16.79
C GLY A 296 3.37 -8.78 -17.06
N VAL A 297 3.47 -7.86 -16.10
CA VAL A 297 3.12 -6.45 -16.28
C VAL A 297 4.10 -5.82 -17.29
N ARG A 298 3.56 -4.89 -18.09
CA ARG A 298 4.30 -4.10 -19.09
C ARG A 298 4.07 -2.59 -18.93
N LYS A 299 3.04 -2.19 -18.18
CA LYS A 299 2.61 -0.79 -18.05
C LYS A 299 1.91 -0.52 -16.73
N LEU A 300 2.24 0.61 -16.11
CA LEU A 300 1.50 1.26 -15.05
C LEU A 300 1.08 2.66 -15.52
N GLU A 301 -0.21 2.96 -15.44
CA GLU A 301 -0.80 4.25 -15.83
C GLU A 301 -1.58 4.78 -14.61
N VAL A 302 -1.26 6.00 -14.19
CA VAL A 302 -1.82 6.67 -13.01
C VAL A 302 -2.49 7.96 -13.45
N SER A 303 -3.76 8.13 -13.13
CA SER A 303 -4.51 9.36 -13.43
C SER A 303 -4.90 10.08 -12.15
N ILE A 304 -4.65 11.39 -12.10
CA ILE A 304 -4.99 12.29 -10.99
C ILE A 304 -5.92 13.37 -11.52
N SER A 305 -7.10 13.49 -10.90
CA SER A 305 -8.16 14.43 -11.31
C SER A 305 -8.45 15.42 -10.19
N GLU A 306 -8.24 16.71 -10.48
CA GLU A 306 -8.40 17.82 -9.51
C GLU A 306 -9.84 18.36 -9.50
N ALA A 307 -10.52 18.28 -10.65
CA ALA A 307 -11.92 18.65 -10.85
C ALA A 307 -12.58 17.72 -11.89
N THR A 308 -13.91 17.70 -11.93
CA THR A 308 -14.67 16.88 -12.89
C THR A 308 -14.20 17.12 -14.33
N GLN A 309 -13.87 16.03 -15.05
CA GLN A 309 -13.31 16.02 -16.42
C GLN A 309 -11.92 16.67 -16.60
N GLN A 310 -11.28 17.14 -15.52
CA GLN A 310 -9.92 17.69 -15.54
C GLN A 310 -8.97 16.71 -14.83
N PHE A 311 -8.04 16.13 -15.57
CA PHE A 311 -7.09 15.15 -15.04
C PHE A 311 -5.80 15.08 -15.85
N ALA A 312 -4.68 14.85 -15.16
CA ALA A 312 -3.44 14.39 -15.76
C ALA A 312 -3.39 12.86 -15.75
N SER A 313 -2.65 12.26 -16.68
CA SER A 313 -2.29 10.84 -16.66
C SER A 313 -0.80 10.67 -16.91
N TYR A 314 -0.10 10.00 -16.00
CA TYR A 314 1.29 9.59 -16.18
C TYR A 314 1.35 8.09 -16.49
N GLU A 315 2.08 7.75 -17.55
CA GLU A 315 2.27 6.39 -18.01
C GLU A 315 3.74 5.98 -17.87
N ARG A 316 3.98 4.79 -17.31
CA ARG A 316 5.30 4.18 -17.19
C ARG A 316 5.29 2.78 -17.81
N THR A 317 6.07 2.62 -18.87
CA THR A 317 6.46 1.29 -19.37
C THR A 317 7.31 0.58 -18.33
N ILE A 318 6.97 -0.68 -18.06
CA ILE A 318 7.73 -1.57 -17.18
C ILE A 318 8.40 -2.58 -18.11
N LEU A 319 9.72 -2.43 -18.24
CA LEU A 319 10.59 -3.29 -19.05
C LEU A 319 11.27 -4.34 -18.15
N ALA A 320 11.49 -5.53 -18.71
CA ALA A 320 12.29 -6.61 -18.14
C ALA A 320 13.72 -6.56 -18.70
#